data_AF-A0A5K0XBS9-F1
#
_entry.id   AF-A0A5K0XBS9-F1
#
_cell.length_a   1.000
_cell.length_b   1.000
_cell.length_c   1.000
_cell.angle_alpha   90.00
_cell.angle_beta   90.00
_cell.angle_gamma   90.00
#
_symmetry.space_group_name_H-M   'P 1'
#
loop_
_entity.id
_entity.type
_entity.pdbx_description
1 polymer ?
#
loop_
_entity_poly.entity_id
_entity_poly.type
_entity_poly.pdbx_seq_one_letter_code
_entity_poly.pdbx_strand_id
1 'polypeptide(L)' 'EAIVLPPYVTMAVRPRPGVWEFVSVNVYELTVEQLNVTEYLKSRERLVDER' A
#
# COMPACT_ATOMS: atom_id res chain seq x y z
N GLU A 1 -6.86 5.26 -0.65
CA GLU A 1 -5.68 5.98 -1.21
C GLU A 1 -4.72 4.93 -1.76
N ALA A 2 -3.87 5.27 -2.74
CA ALA A 2 -2.90 4.34 -3.30
C ALA A 2 -1.54 5.01 -3.50
N ILE A 3 -0.48 4.25 -3.27
CA ILE A 3 0.93 4.63 -3.44
C ILE A 3 1.49 3.75 -4.53
N VAL A 4 2.08 4.35 -5.56
CA VAL A 4 2.65 3.62 -6.69
C VAL A 4 4.17 3.63 -6.55
N LEU A 5 4.75 2.48 -6.26
CA LEU A 5 6.20 2.25 -6.19
C LEU A 5 6.53 1.00 -7.02
N PRO A 6 6.88 1.14 -8.31
CA PRO A 6 7.07 0.00 -9.19
C PRO A 6 8.02 -1.05 -8.60
N PRO A 7 7.64 -2.35 -8.60
CA PRO A 7 6.49 -2.95 -9.29
C PRO A 7 5.19 -3.03 -8.47
N TYR A 8 5.14 -2.42 -7.28
CA TYR A 8 4.04 -2.54 -6.34
C TYR A 8 3.12 -1.33 -6.33
N VAL A 9 1.84 -1.59 -6.07
CA VAL A 9 0.85 -0.57 -5.71
C VAL A 9 0.30 -0.90 -4.34
N THR A 10 0.62 -0.05 -3.37
CA THR A 10 0.15 -0.18 -2.00
C THR A 10 -1.15 0.62 -1.82
N MET A 11 -2.20 0.00 -1.29
CA MET A 11 -3.53 0.58 -1.19
C MET A 11 -4.03 0.60 0.26
N ALA A 12 -4.62 1.71 0.66
CA ALA A 12 -5.43 1.83 1.87
C ALA A 12 -6.91 1.79 1.49
N VAL A 13 -7.58 0.70 1.89
CA VAL A 13 -8.99 0.40 1.63
C VAL A 13 -9.78 0.62 2.92
N ARG A 14 -10.95 1.25 2.81
CA ARG A 14 -11.81 1.58 3.95
C ARG A 14 -13.20 0.94 3.79
N PRO A 15 -13.37 -0.35 4.12
CA PRO A 15 -14.64 -1.05 3.92
C PRO A 15 -15.75 -0.53 4.83
N ARG A 16 -15.41 0.01 6.01
CA ARG A 16 -16.36 0.61 6.97
C ARG A 16 -15.75 1.86 7.60
N PRO A 17 -16.59 2.81 8.07
CA PRO A 17 -16.09 3.92 8.87
C PRO A 17 -15.28 3.43 10.08
N GLY A 18 -14.03 3.90 10.20
CA GLY A 18 -13.11 3.54 11.29
C GLY A 18 -12.30 2.26 11.08
N VAL A 19 -12.59 1.47 10.05
CA VAL A 19 -11.85 0.25 9.71
C VAL A 19 -11.04 0.49 8.45
N TRP A 20 -9.74 0.19 8.52
CA TRP A 20 -8.81 0.31 7.41
C TRP A 20 -8.10 -1.02 7.18
N GLU A 21 -7.97 -1.37 5.91
CA GLU A 21 -7.21 -2.51 5.43
C GLU A 21 -6.11 -2.00 4.49
N PHE A 22 -4.92 -2.57 4.62
CA PHE A 22 -3.76 -2.17 3.84
C PHE A 22 -3.29 -3.37 3.05
N VAL A 23 -3.12 -3.19 1.74
CA VAL A 23 -2.69 -4.27 0.84
C VAL A 23 -1.64 -3.75 -0.13
N SER A 24 -0.70 -4.62 -0.50
CA SER A 24 0.25 -4.40 -1.59
C SER A 24 -0.13 -5.29 -2.76
N VAL A 25 -0.13 -4.73 -3.97
CA VAL A 25 -0.42 -5.46 -5.19
C VAL A 25 0.81 -5.44 -6.09
N ASN A 26 1.30 -6.62 -6.49
CA ASN A 26 2.31 -6.72 -7.54
C ASN A 26 1.63 -6.60 -8.91
N VAL A 27 1.99 -5.60 -9.69
CA VAL A 27 1.32 -5.31 -10.97
C VAL A 27 1.61 -6.35 -12.05
N TYR A 28 2.75 -7.06 -11.94
CA TYR A 28 3.13 -8.07 -12.93
C TYR A 28 2.55 -9.44 -12.61
N GLU A 29 2.57 -9.84 -11.34
CA GLU A 29 2.11 -11.16 -10.91
C GLU A 29 0.63 -11.17 -10.50
N LEU A 30 0.01 -9.99 -10.35
CA LEU A 30 -1.35 -9.80 -9.84
C LEU A 30 -1.57 -10.45 -8.46
N THR A 31 -0.50 -10.59 -7.69
CA THR A 31 -0.51 -11.10 -6.33
C THR A 31 -0.84 -9.98 -5.35
N VAL A 32 -1.56 -10.33 -4.28
CA VAL A 32 -1.99 -9.41 -3.23
C VAL A 32 -1.45 -9.87 -1.90
N GLU A 33 -0.76 -8.98 -1.21
CA GLU A 33 -0.22 -9.20 0.12
C GLU A 33 -0.89 -8.27 1.12
N GLN A 34 -1.28 -8.80 2.28
CA GLN A 34 -1.83 -7.98 3.35
C GLN A 34 -0.69 -7.30 4.11
N LEU A 35 -0.84 -6.00 4.35
CA LEU A 35 0.11 -5.20 5.08
C LEU A 35 -0.41 -4.84 6.47
N ASN A 36 0.52 -4.71 7.41
CA ASN A 36 0.26 -4.00 8.64
C ASN A 36 0.37 -2.47 8.42
N VAL A 37 -0.12 -1.70 9.40
CA VAL A 37 -0.12 -0.22 9.33
C VAL A 37 1.29 0.33 9.15
N THR A 38 2.28 -0.26 9.81
CA THR A 38 3.68 0.19 9.76
C THR A 38 4.29 0.01 8.38
N GLU A 39 4.00 -1.09 7.68
CA GLU A 39 4.46 -1.35 6.31
C GLU A 39 3.84 -0.37 5.31
N TYR A 40 2.55 -0.05 5.47
CA TYR A 40 1.90 0.99 4.68
C TYR A 40 2.58 2.35 4.86
N LEU A 41 2.85 2.75 6.11
CA LEU A 41 3.49 4.03 6.41
C LEU A 41 4.92 4.10 5.89
N LYS A 42 5.70 3.03 6.01
CA LYS A 42 7.04 2.96 5.38
C LYS A 42 6.98 3.14 3.87
N SER A 43 5.96 2.58 3.20
CA SER A 43 5.76 2.78 1.76
C SER A 43 5.46 4.26 1.44
N ARG A 44 4.73 4.96 2.32
CA ARG A 44 4.47 6.40 2.20
C ARG A 44 5.74 7.23 2.34
N GLU A 45 6.58 6.89 3.32
CA GLU A 45 7.84 7.58 3.58
C GLU A 45 8.80 7.43 2.40
N ARG A 46 8.93 6.20 1.86
CA ARG A 46 9.77 5.93 0.69
C ARG A 46 9.39 6.76 -0.53
N LEU A 47 8.08 6.96 -0.77
CA LEU A 47 7.61 7.83 -1.87
C LEU A 47 8.12 9.28 -1.71
N VAL A 48 8.27 9.76 -0.48
CA VAL A 48 8.76 11.11 -0.19
C VAL A 48 10.29 11.15 -0.31
N ASP A 49 11.00 10.14 0.21
CA ASP A 49 12.46 10.09 0.17
C ASP A 49 13.03 9.92 -1.25
N GLU A 50 12.27 9.30 -2.15
CA GLU A 50 12.64 9.14 -3.56
C GLU A 50 12.41 10.41 -4.41
N ARG A 51 11.91 11.51 -3.81
CA ARG A 51 11.57 12.76 -4.52
C ARG A 51 12.35 13.98 -4.05
#